data_AF-A0A7G5IN04-F1
#
_entry.id   AF-A0A7G5IN04-F1
#
_cell.length_a   1.000
_cell.length_b   1.000
_cell.length_c   1.000
_cell.angle_alpha   90.00
_cell.angle_beta   90.00
_cell.angle_gamma   90.00
#
_symmetry.space_group_name_H-M   'P 1'
#
loop_
_entity.id
_entity.type
_entity.pdbx_description
1 polymer ?
#
loop_
_entity_poly.entity_id
_entity_poly.type
_entity_poly.pdbx_seq_one_letter_code
_entity_poly.pdbx_strand_id
1 'polypeptide(L)'
;MLGRAGVEPSVASPAVAKAALPAAEGPVLPLPVADVKSREKKRFARADRDDDGLIEQAEYLANRKKAFDKLDANGDGRLDFAEYAVKTVAKFAGADADNNGRLTAAEFATTAPKPRVKKPVDCPPVMAEAD
;
A
#
# COMPACT_ATOMS: atom_id res chain seq x y z
N MET A 1 31.07 1.70 -46.97
CA MET A 1 32.36 1.83 -46.26
C MET A 1 32.12 1.55 -44.79
N LEU A 2 32.90 0.61 -44.22
CA LEU A 2 33.02 0.19 -42.81
C LEU A 2 31.74 -0.45 -42.20
N GLY A 3 31.76 -1.63 -41.59
CA GLY A 3 32.87 -2.47 -41.13
C GLY A 3 32.50 -3.12 -39.78
N ARG A 4 32.21 -4.42 -39.84
CA ARG A 4 32.02 -5.46 -38.80
C ARG A 4 32.55 -5.20 -37.37
N ALA A 5 31.79 -5.68 -36.38
CA ALA A 5 32.12 -6.77 -35.42
C ALA A 5 30.96 -6.89 -34.40
N GLY A 6 30.33 -8.05 -34.15
CA GLY A 6 30.88 -9.19 -33.41
C GLY A 6 30.90 -8.85 -31.91
N VAL A 7 30.33 -9.58 -30.95
CA VAL A 7 30.29 -11.03 -30.73
C VAL A 7 29.35 -11.28 -29.53
N GLU A 8 28.47 -12.27 -29.66
CA GLU A 8 27.76 -12.95 -28.55
C GLU A 8 28.73 -13.92 -27.85
N PRO A 9 28.71 -14.06 -26.51
CA PRO A 9 29.19 -15.27 -25.84
C PRO A 9 28.00 -16.00 -25.20
N SER A 10 27.39 -17.02 -25.82
CA SER A 10 27.85 -18.42 -25.88
C SER A 10 28.85 -18.82 -24.80
N VAL A 11 28.40 -19.63 -23.83
CA VAL A 11 28.94 -20.94 -23.41
C VAL A 11 28.07 -21.47 -22.26
N ALA A 12 27.24 -22.49 -22.49
CA ALA A 12 27.53 -23.92 -22.37
C ALA A 12 27.33 -24.46 -20.93
N SER A 13 26.29 -25.28 -20.76
CA SER A 13 26.12 -26.21 -19.63
C SER A 13 27.23 -27.26 -19.59
N PRO A 14 27.36 -27.97 -18.46
CA PRO A 14 27.16 -29.42 -18.56
C PRO A 14 26.31 -30.00 -17.42
N ALA A 15 25.56 -31.04 -17.80
CA ALA A 15 24.84 -31.95 -16.92
C ALA A 15 25.81 -32.88 -16.14
N VAL A 16 25.37 -33.42 -14.99
CA VAL A 16 25.34 -34.87 -14.66
C VAL A 16 24.68 -35.04 -13.28
N ALA A 17 23.79 -36.02 -13.20
CA ALA A 17 23.03 -36.44 -12.02
C ALA A 17 23.83 -37.35 -11.06
N LYS A 18 23.45 -37.40 -9.77
CA LYS A 18 23.28 -38.68 -9.04
C LYS A 18 22.51 -38.52 -7.72
N ALA A 19 21.66 -39.50 -7.49
CA ALA A 19 20.78 -39.69 -6.34
C ALA A 19 21.51 -40.20 -5.09
N ALA A 20 20.97 -39.90 -3.90
CA ALA A 20 20.93 -40.79 -2.73
C ALA A 20 19.95 -40.25 -1.66
N LEU A 21 18.88 -41.00 -1.38
CA LEU A 21 18.01 -40.90 -0.19
C LEU A 21 18.52 -41.92 0.87
N PRO A 22 18.34 -41.74 2.20
CA PRO A 22 17.08 -42.21 2.80
C PRO A 22 16.58 -41.53 4.11
N ALA A 23 15.28 -41.74 4.33
CA ALA A 23 14.58 -41.98 5.62
C ALA A 23 14.38 -40.81 6.62
N ALA A 24 13.13 -40.32 6.67
CA ALA A 24 12.25 -40.47 7.83
C ALA A 24 10.82 -40.06 7.45
N GLU A 25 9.96 -41.05 7.18
CA GLU A 25 8.52 -40.87 7.02
C GLU A 25 7.87 -40.51 8.37
N GLY A 26 7.29 -39.33 8.42
CA GLY A 26 6.10 -39.05 9.21
C GLY A 26 5.15 -38.26 8.32
N PRO A 27 3.82 -38.47 8.37
CA PRO A 27 2.89 -37.68 7.56
C PRO A 27 2.77 -36.28 8.17
N VAL A 28 3.76 -35.43 7.92
CA VAL A 28 3.56 -33.99 7.97
C VAL A 28 2.65 -33.67 6.80
N LEU A 29 1.35 -33.62 7.07
CA LEU A 29 0.42 -32.93 6.20
C LEU A 29 1.05 -31.55 5.92
N PRO A 30 1.38 -31.22 4.66
CA PRO A 30 1.97 -29.92 4.37
C PRO A 30 0.96 -28.88 4.82
N LEU A 31 1.34 -28.08 5.82
CA LEU A 31 0.59 -26.88 6.16
C LEU A 31 0.46 -26.08 4.87
N PRO A 32 -0.75 -25.59 4.49
CA PRO A 32 -0.92 -24.84 3.27
C PRO A 32 -0.05 -23.59 3.36
N VAL A 33 1.06 -23.58 2.62
CA VAL A 33 1.94 -22.43 2.51
C VAL A 33 1.15 -21.37 1.75
N ALA A 34 0.63 -20.38 2.46
CA ALA A 34 -0.08 -19.27 1.85
C ALA A 34 0.89 -18.55 0.88
N ASP A 35 0.60 -18.65 -0.42
CA ASP A 35 1.39 -18.04 -1.48
C ASP A 35 1.53 -16.54 -1.19
N VAL A 36 2.77 -16.06 -1.06
CA VAL A 36 3.07 -14.67 -0.71
C VAL A 36 2.78 -13.81 -1.94
N LYS A 37 1.50 -13.44 -2.14
CA LYS A 37 1.12 -12.49 -3.18
C LYS A 37 2.02 -11.26 -3.04
N SER A 38 2.73 -10.92 -4.13
CA SER A 38 3.59 -9.75 -4.19
C SER A 38 2.79 -8.50 -3.83
N ARG A 39 3.47 -7.44 -3.35
CA ARG A 39 2.80 -6.16 -3.02
C ARG A 39 1.96 -5.64 -4.20
N GLU A 40 2.42 -5.86 -5.42
CA GLU A 40 1.73 -5.46 -6.64
C GLU A 40 0.46 -6.28 -6.87
N LYS A 41 0.53 -7.62 -6.77
CA LYS A 41 -0.66 -8.49 -6.84
C LYS A 41 -1.71 -8.11 -5.79
N LYS A 42 -1.28 -7.72 -4.59
CA LYS A 42 -2.18 -7.25 -3.52
C LYS A 42 -2.78 -5.88 -3.80
N ARG A 43 -2.09 -5.00 -4.53
CA ARG A 43 -2.63 -3.70 -4.95
C ARG A 43 -3.63 -3.87 -6.08
N PHE A 44 -3.28 -4.71 -7.05
CA PHE A 44 -4.12 -5.06 -8.19
C PHE A 44 -5.45 -5.65 -7.73
N ALA A 45 -5.42 -6.69 -6.89
CA ALA A 45 -6.61 -7.33 -6.33
C ALA A 45 -7.44 -6.45 -5.36
N ARG A 46 -7.05 -5.20 -5.12
CA ARG A 46 -7.88 -4.22 -4.38
C ARG A 46 -8.51 -3.19 -5.31
N ALA A 47 -7.96 -3.05 -6.52
CA ALA A 47 -8.41 -2.12 -7.53
C ALA A 47 -9.40 -2.80 -8.47
N ASP A 48 -9.06 -4.00 -8.93
CA ASP A 48 -9.95 -4.95 -9.61
C ASP A 48 -11.02 -5.41 -8.61
N ARG A 49 -12.27 -5.01 -8.85
CA ARG A 49 -13.41 -5.23 -7.95
C ARG A 49 -14.33 -6.34 -8.43
N ASP A 50 -14.37 -6.59 -9.73
CA ASP A 50 -15.11 -7.69 -10.32
C ASP A 50 -14.26 -8.95 -10.53
N ASP A 51 -12.99 -8.90 -10.16
CA ASP A 51 -12.02 -10.00 -10.20
C ASP A 51 -11.85 -10.57 -11.63
N ASP A 52 -11.98 -9.72 -12.64
CA ASP A 52 -11.88 -10.11 -14.06
C ASP A 52 -10.42 -10.13 -14.58
N GLY A 53 -9.47 -9.67 -13.76
CA GLY A 53 -8.05 -9.63 -14.09
C GLY A 53 -7.63 -8.40 -14.89
N LEU A 54 -8.52 -7.43 -15.05
CA LEU A 54 -8.30 -6.11 -15.62
C LEU A 54 -8.63 -5.04 -14.57
N ILE A 55 -8.27 -3.79 -14.86
CA ILE A 55 -8.73 -2.66 -14.03
C ILE A 55 -9.37 -1.67 -15.00
N GLU A 56 -10.69 -1.58 -14.95
CA GLU A 56 -11.40 -0.61 -15.76
C GLU A 56 -11.23 0.82 -15.20
N GLN A 57 -11.44 1.82 -16.06
CA GLN A 57 -11.40 3.22 -15.63
C GLN A 57 -12.38 3.50 -14.49
N ALA A 58 -13.57 2.90 -14.54
CA ALA A 58 -14.58 3.04 -13.51
C ALA A 58 -14.09 2.52 -12.15
N GLU A 59 -13.43 1.36 -12.13
CA GLU A 59 -12.88 0.75 -10.92
C GLU A 59 -11.72 1.57 -10.34
N TYR A 60 -10.85 2.05 -11.23
CA TYR A 60 -9.74 2.93 -10.86
C TYR A 60 -10.23 4.24 -10.23
N LEU A 61 -11.33 4.80 -10.73
CA LEU A 61 -11.93 6.04 -10.24
C LEU A 61 -12.87 5.83 -9.06
N ALA A 62 -13.37 4.62 -8.81
CA ALA A 62 -14.42 4.38 -7.82
C ALA A 62 -14.03 4.80 -6.39
N ASN A 63 -12.75 4.73 -6.01
CA ASN A 63 -12.31 5.28 -4.71
C ASN A 63 -12.39 6.81 -4.65
N ARG A 64 -12.12 7.50 -5.78
CA ARG A 64 -12.26 8.96 -5.87
C ARG A 64 -13.73 9.36 -5.88
N LYS A 65 -14.57 8.64 -6.62
CA LYS A 65 -16.02 8.85 -6.64
C LYS A 65 -16.62 8.72 -5.23
N LYS A 66 -16.31 7.64 -4.51
CA LYS A 66 -16.73 7.47 -3.11
C LYS A 66 -16.25 8.57 -2.16
N ALA A 67 -15.14 9.25 -2.45
CA ALA A 67 -14.66 10.36 -1.64
C ALA A 67 -15.38 11.66 -2.01
N PHE A 68 -15.65 11.85 -3.31
CA PHE A 68 -16.45 12.95 -3.83
C PHE A 68 -17.88 12.91 -3.27
N ASP A 69 -18.56 11.76 -3.37
CA ASP A 69 -19.93 11.55 -2.86
C ASP A 69 -20.06 11.76 -1.34
N LYS A 70 -18.93 11.75 -0.60
CA LYS A 70 -18.92 12.06 0.85
C LYS A 70 -18.78 13.53 1.16
N LEU A 71 -18.28 14.31 0.20
CA LEU A 71 -18.07 15.75 0.33
C LEU A 71 -19.24 16.51 -0.30
N ASP A 72 -19.74 16.02 -1.43
CA ASP A 72 -20.93 16.53 -2.12
C ASP A 72 -22.18 16.12 -1.34
N ALA A 73 -22.60 17.00 -0.43
CA ALA A 73 -23.72 16.73 0.47
C ALA A 73 -25.06 17.03 -0.22
N ASN A 74 -25.05 17.93 -1.21
CA ASN A 74 -26.23 18.36 -1.94
C ASN A 74 -26.56 17.46 -3.16
N GLY A 75 -25.60 16.66 -3.62
CA GLY A 75 -25.74 15.70 -4.71
C GLY A 75 -25.77 16.33 -6.10
N ASP A 76 -25.21 17.53 -6.28
CA ASP A 76 -25.23 18.27 -7.54
C ASP A 76 -24.07 17.91 -8.49
N GLY A 77 -23.15 17.05 -8.05
CA GLY A 77 -22.00 16.62 -8.83
C GLY A 77 -20.89 17.67 -8.87
N ARG A 78 -20.92 18.68 -8.02
CA ARG A 78 -19.88 19.69 -7.80
C ARG A 78 -19.52 19.73 -6.31
N LEU A 79 -18.41 20.40 -6.01
CA LEU A 79 -18.06 20.72 -4.62
C LEU A 79 -18.03 22.22 -4.50
N ASP A 80 -18.92 22.77 -3.69
CA ASP A 80 -18.80 24.15 -3.26
C ASP A 80 -17.65 24.31 -2.23
N PHE A 81 -17.27 25.56 -1.95
CA PHE A 81 -16.16 25.82 -1.03
C PHE A 81 -16.45 25.36 0.39
N ALA A 82 -17.69 25.52 0.87
CA ALA A 82 -18.10 25.08 2.19
C ALA A 82 -18.04 23.55 2.28
N GLU A 83 -18.54 22.82 1.29
CA GLU A 83 -18.45 21.35 1.17
C GLU A 83 -17.01 20.85 1.15
N TYR A 84 -16.13 21.51 0.39
CA TYR A 84 -14.72 21.19 0.37
C TYR A 84 -14.02 21.49 1.71
N ALA A 85 -14.39 22.59 2.36
CA ALA A 85 -13.74 23.07 3.58
C ALA A 85 -14.32 22.49 4.88
N VAL A 86 -15.35 21.63 4.83
CA VAL A 86 -16.05 21.08 6.03
C VAL A 86 -15.09 20.64 7.12
N LYS A 87 -14.05 19.86 6.77
CA LYS A 87 -13.07 19.37 7.76
C LYS A 87 -12.24 20.48 8.38
N THR A 88 -11.90 21.50 7.61
CA THR A 88 -11.13 22.65 8.08
C THR A 88 -11.98 23.52 8.99
N VAL A 89 -13.23 23.78 8.58
CA VAL A 89 -14.22 24.52 9.38
C VAL A 89 -14.48 23.79 10.70
N ALA A 90 -14.71 22.49 10.68
CA ALA A 90 -14.94 21.69 11.88
C ALA A 90 -13.74 21.69 12.84
N LYS A 91 -12.50 21.64 12.31
CA LYS A 91 -11.30 21.76 13.12
C LYS A 91 -11.15 23.14 13.75
N PHE A 92 -11.44 24.19 12.98
CA PHE A 92 -11.40 25.56 13.48
C PHE A 92 -12.41 25.75 14.61
N ALA A 93 -13.66 25.36 14.38
CA ALA A 93 -14.72 25.43 15.39
C ALA A 93 -14.41 24.59 16.64
N GLY A 94 -13.70 23.48 16.49
CA GLY A 94 -13.25 22.68 17.63
C GLY A 94 -12.06 23.29 18.40
N ALA A 95 -11.32 24.22 17.80
CA ALA A 95 -10.16 24.86 18.41
C ALA A 95 -10.48 26.25 18.98
N ASP A 96 -11.46 26.94 18.42
CA ASP A 96 -11.99 28.24 18.86
C ASP A 96 -12.85 28.03 20.10
N ALA A 97 -12.25 28.10 21.29
CA ALA A 97 -12.91 27.74 22.53
C ALA A 97 -13.93 28.79 22.96
N ASP A 98 -13.70 30.05 22.62
CA ASP A 98 -14.57 31.18 22.95
C ASP A 98 -15.55 31.56 21.82
N ASN A 99 -15.46 30.91 20.66
CA ASN A 99 -16.30 31.11 19.48
C ASN A 99 -16.24 32.54 18.93
N ASN A 100 -15.09 33.20 19.04
CA ASN A 100 -14.91 34.58 18.59
C ASN A 100 -14.53 34.69 17.09
N GLY A 101 -14.34 33.56 16.40
CA GLY A 101 -13.95 33.50 15.00
C GLY A 101 -12.46 33.73 14.77
N ARG A 102 -11.61 33.63 15.80
CA ARG A 102 -10.15 33.76 15.76
C ARG A 102 -9.52 32.72 16.69
N LEU A 103 -8.32 32.27 16.33
CA LEU A 103 -7.53 31.40 17.20
C LEU A 103 -6.40 32.20 17.82
N THR A 104 -6.31 32.18 19.15
CA THR A 104 -5.10 32.57 19.87
C THR A 104 -3.99 31.54 19.62
N ALA A 105 -2.74 31.89 19.94
CA ALA A 105 -1.62 30.96 19.81
C ALA A 105 -1.82 29.67 20.63
N ALA A 106 -2.47 29.77 21.79
CA ALA A 106 -2.80 28.64 22.65
C ALA A 106 -3.85 27.72 22.00
N GLU A 107 -4.91 28.30 21.43
CA GLU A 107 -5.96 27.56 20.74
C GLU A 107 -5.45 26.93 19.45
N PHE A 108 -4.65 27.66 18.66
CA PHE A 108 -4.07 27.13 17.43
C PHE A 108 -3.19 25.90 17.68
N ALA A 109 -2.43 25.87 18.79
CA ALA A 109 -1.61 24.73 19.16
C ALA A 109 -2.41 23.42 19.34
N THR A 110 -3.70 23.51 19.68
CA THR A 110 -4.58 22.32 19.82
C THR A 110 -4.91 21.65 18.49
N THR A 111 -4.78 22.38 17.36
CA THR A 111 -5.01 21.84 16.01
C THR A 111 -3.85 20.99 15.48
N ALA A 112 -2.72 20.96 16.19
CA ALA A 112 -1.52 20.27 15.76
C ALA A 112 -1.78 18.77 15.53
N PRO A 113 -1.27 18.19 14.44
CA PRO A 113 -1.42 16.75 14.20
C PRO A 113 -0.71 15.97 15.31
N LYS A 114 -1.44 15.06 15.95
CA LYS A 114 -0.86 14.19 16.98
C LYS A 114 0.34 13.43 16.41
N PRO A 115 1.53 13.48 17.05
CA PRO A 115 2.68 12.75 16.58
C PRO A 115 2.38 11.24 16.57
N ARG A 116 2.65 10.60 15.44
CA ARG A 116 2.52 9.15 15.32
C ARG A 116 3.71 8.50 16.01
N VAL A 117 3.48 7.84 17.14
CA VAL A 117 4.49 6.98 17.78
C VAL A 117 4.67 5.75 16.89
N LYS A 118 5.89 5.54 16.37
CA LYS A 118 6.22 4.31 15.65
C LYS A 118 6.18 3.16 16.66
N LYS A 119 5.32 2.17 16.42
CA LYS A 119 5.38 0.92 17.21
C LYS A 119 6.76 0.29 16.98
N PRO A 120 7.46 -0.17 18.03
CA PRO A 120 8.68 -0.94 17.82
C PRO A 120 8.33 -2.15 16.94
N VAL A 121 9.16 -2.40 15.93
CA VAL A 121 9.06 -3.61 15.12
C VAL A 121 9.85 -4.69 15.84
N ASP A 122 9.17 -5.76 16.26
CA ASP A 122 9.83 -6.96 16.76
C ASP A 122 10.41 -7.73 15.56
N CYS A 123 11.52 -7.23 15.03
CA CYS A 123 12.33 -8.00 14.10
C CYS A 123 13.14 -9.01 14.94
N PRO A 124 12.94 -10.33 14.77
CA PRO A 124 13.87 -11.28 15.36
C PRO A 124 15.26 -11.01 14.79
N PRO A 125 16.33 -11.03 15.61
CA PRO A 125 17.68 -10.88 15.09
C PRO A 125 17.92 -11.99 14.06
N VAL A 126 18.27 -11.60 12.84
CA VAL A 126 18.84 -12.53 11.86
C VAL A 126 20.02 -13.20 12.54
N MET A 127 19.89 -14.50 12.82
CA MET A 127 20.93 -15.27 13.49
C MET A 127 22.16 -15.22 12.59
N ALA A 128 23.22 -14.57 13.07
CA ALA A 128 24.53 -14.66 12.47
C ALA A 128 24.96 -16.13 12.58
N GLU A 129 25.13 -16.80 11.44
CA GLU A 129 25.75 -18.12 11.41
C GLU A 129 27.18 -17.99 11.95
N ALA A 130 27.50 -18.82 12.94
CA ALA A 130 28.81 -18.94 13.55
C ALA A 130 29.66 -19.89 12.71
N ASP A 131 30.88 -19.44 12.37
CA ASP A 131 31.99 -20.28 11.92
C ASP A 131 32.43 -21.28 13.02
#